data_AF-A0A959FMH8-F1
#
_entry.id   AF-A0A959FMH8-F1
#
_cell.length_a   1.000
_cell.length_b   1.000
_cell.length_c   1.000
_cell.angle_alpha   90.00
_cell.angle_beta   90.00
_cell.angle_gamma   90.00
#
_symmetry.space_group_name_H-M   'P 1'
#
loop_
_entity.id
_entity.type
_entity.pdbx_description
1 polymer ?
#
loop_
_entity_poly.entity_id
_entity_poly.type
_entity_poly.pdbx_seq_one_letter_code
_entity_poly.pdbx_strand_id
1 'polypeptide(L)'
;TEAEQRNTALLAADLPYNSLIPFTDNYLASGRRDLLRQPPPPGCDFAYEGADNNTGQYRRDNESELLFTFTDERLRPYLEDQEYLACDGYLSSIGGYRFLTLKFTFAYPNAREAYGFIDQNSVLTIKMLNGDFINLRAGVMARGSYDTVREELTYEVQYPIDRGLLASLKNSEVDMIRVFWSSGFEEYEIRQMDFFQHQLRCLGD
;
A
#
# COMPACT_ATOMS: atom_id res chain seq x y z
N THR A 1 27.52 -64.71 -32.01
CA THR A 1 28.45 -64.62 -30.88
C THR A 1 28.49 -63.17 -30.46
N GLU A 2 28.15 -62.93 -29.19
CA GLU A 2 27.73 -61.65 -28.62
C GLU A 2 28.74 -60.52 -28.83
N ALA A 3 28.22 -59.39 -29.31
CA ALA A 3 28.87 -58.10 -29.29
C ALA A 3 28.38 -57.31 -28.08
N GLU A 4 29.30 -56.52 -27.53
CA GLU A 4 29.03 -55.16 -27.05
C GLU A 4 28.15 -55.02 -25.79
N GLN A 5 28.80 -54.87 -24.64
CA GLN A 5 28.50 -53.88 -23.59
C GLN A 5 29.12 -54.31 -22.25
N ARG A 6 30.19 -53.62 -21.84
CA ARG A 6 30.53 -53.35 -20.43
C ARG A 6 31.71 -52.37 -20.41
N ASN A 7 31.43 -51.18 -20.93
CA ASN A 7 32.33 -50.04 -20.77
C ASN A 7 31.95 -49.34 -19.46
N THR A 8 32.73 -49.67 -18.42
CA THR A 8 33.28 -48.69 -17.47
C THR A 8 32.32 -47.62 -16.95
N ALA A 9 31.31 -48.04 -16.17
CA ALA A 9 30.65 -47.17 -15.21
C ALA A 9 31.53 -47.06 -13.95
N LEU A 10 32.55 -46.22 -14.01
CA LEU A 10 33.30 -45.75 -12.84
C LEU A 10 34.09 -44.50 -13.27
N LEU A 11 34.01 -43.45 -12.43
CA LEU A 11 34.67 -42.13 -12.52
C LEU A 11 33.80 -40.99 -13.07
N ALA A 12 32.75 -40.64 -12.33
CA ALA A 12 32.16 -39.30 -12.35
C ALA A 12 31.79 -38.82 -10.93
N ALA A 13 32.56 -39.22 -9.91
CA ALA A 13 32.25 -38.96 -8.51
C ALA A 13 33.23 -37.99 -7.79
N ASP A 14 34.27 -37.47 -8.47
CA ASP A 14 35.34 -36.69 -7.81
C ASP A 14 35.65 -35.34 -8.48
N LEU A 15 34.63 -34.64 -9.01
CA LEU A 15 34.81 -33.26 -9.45
C LEU A 15 34.25 -32.29 -8.39
N PRO A 16 35.04 -31.31 -7.90
CA PRO A 16 34.56 -30.33 -6.94
C PRO A 16 33.41 -29.54 -7.57
N TYR A 17 32.36 -29.28 -6.79
CA TYR A 17 31.13 -28.60 -7.23
C TYR A 17 31.38 -27.28 -8.00
N ASN A 18 32.49 -26.60 -7.71
CA ASN A 18 32.92 -25.38 -8.40
C ASN A 18 33.26 -25.52 -9.89
N SER A 19 33.43 -26.74 -10.43
CA SER A 19 33.70 -26.95 -11.86
C SER A 19 32.46 -27.29 -12.69
N LEU A 20 31.28 -27.41 -12.07
CA LEU A 20 30.01 -27.72 -12.75
C LEU A 20 29.21 -26.48 -13.16
N ILE A 21 29.63 -25.30 -12.73
CA ILE A 21 29.05 -24.03 -13.15
C ILE A 21 30.13 -23.29 -13.93
N PRO A 22 30.05 -23.23 -15.27
CA PRO A 22 30.82 -22.23 -15.97
C PRO A 22 30.31 -20.87 -15.47
N PHE A 23 31.14 -20.18 -14.67
CA PHE A 23 31.01 -18.73 -14.44
C PHE A 23 31.34 -17.98 -15.73
N THR A 24 30.69 -18.35 -16.84
CA THR A 24 30.64 -17.50 -18.01
C THR A 24 29.72 -16.35 -17.65
N ASP A 25 30.28 -15.14 -17.61
CA ASP A 25 29.58 -13.88 -17.46
C ASP A 25 28.48 -13.74 -18.53
N ASN A 26 27.31 -14.31 -18.26
CA ASN A 26 26.11 -14.12 -19.06
C ASN A 26 25.52 -12.70 -18.87
N TYR A 27 26.12 -11.88 -17.99
CA TYR A 27 25.75 -10.47 -17.80
C TYR A 27 26.09 -9.59 -19.01
N LEU A 28 27.02 -10.02 -19.88
CA LEU A 28 27.34 -9.28 -21.11
C LEU A 28 26.36 -9.57 -22.26
N ALA A 29 25.44 -10.52 -22.07
CA ALA A 29 24.46 -10.92 -23.07
C ALA A 29 23.04 -10.44 -22.73
N SER A 30 22.88 -9.18 -22.33
CA SER A 30 21.68 -8.42 -22.69
C SER A 30 21.80 -6.95 -22.31
N GLY A 31 21.41 -6.05 -23.22
CA GLY A 31 20.99 -4.69 -22.87
C GLY A 31 19.68 -4.67 -22.06
N ARG A 32 19.46 -5.64 -21.18
CA ARG A 32 18.31 -5.71 -20.27
C ARG A 32 18.66 -4.90 -19.02
N ARG A 33 17.70 -4.08 -18.60
CA ARG A 33 17.76 -3.30 -17.36
C ARG A 33 18.19 -4.23 -16.21
N ASP A 34 19.11 -3.74 -15.38
CA ASP A 34 19.52 -4.41 -14.15
C ASP A 34 18.33 -4.44 -13.18
N LEU A 35 17.62 -5.58 -13.16
CA LEU A 35 16.40 -5.76 -12.37
C LEU A 35 16.66 -5.70 -10.85
N LEU A 36 17.90 -5.86 -10.41
CA LEU A 36 18.29 -5.72 -9.00
C LEU A 36 18.44 -4.25 -8.61
N ARG A 37 18.80 -3.37 -9.56
CA ARG A 37 18.92 -1.92 -9.34
C ARG A 37 17.67 -1.14 -9.73
N GLN A 38 16.87 -1.67 -10.65
CA GLN A 38 15.66 -1.06 -11.18
C GLN A 38 14.59 -2.15 -11.29
N PRO A 39 13.97 -2.54 -10.15
CA PRO A 39 12.86 -3.47 -10.20
C PRO A 39 11.75 -2.89 -11.09
N PRO A 40 11.07 -3.73 -11.89
CA PRO A 40 9.92 -3.27 -12.65
C PRO A 40 8.88 -2.74 -11.67
N PRO A 41 8.24 -1.59 -11.96
CA PRO A 41 7.20 -1.06 -11.10
C PRO A 41 6.06 -2.08 -10.97
N PRO A 42 5.43 -2.17 -9.78
CA PRO A 42 4.25 -3.02 -9.60
C PRO A 42 3.16 -2.63 -10.62
N GLY A 43 2.37 -3.64 -11.00
CA GLY A 43 1.22 -3.49 -11.89
C GLY A 43 0.19 -2.51 -11.35
N CYS A 44 -0.73 -2.11 -12.21
CA CYS A 44 -1.85 -1.27 -11.82
C CYS A 44 -3.12 -2.09 -11.87
N ASP A 45 -3.65 -2.39 -10.69
CA ASP A 45 -4.91 -3.09 -10.50
C ASP A 45 -5.99 -2.08 -10.10
N PHE A 46 -7.15 -2.17 -10.76
CA PHE A 46 -8.27 -1.25 -10.56
C PHE A 46 -9.45 -2.00 -9.95
N ALA A 47 -9.98 -1.49 -8.84
CA ALA A 47 -11.19 -2.01 -8.23
C ALA A 47 -12.43 -1.66 -9.08
N TYR A 48 -12.39 -0.52 -9.78
CA TYR A 48 -13.48 -0.06 -10.64
C TYR A 48 -12.99 0.84 -11.77
N GLU A 49 -13.55 0.65 -12.97
CA GLU A 49 -13.32 1.51 -14.12
C GLU A 49 -14.61 1.63 -14.95
N GLY A 50 -15.16 2.83 -15.05
CA GLY A 50 -16.43 3.02 -15.76
C GLY A 50 -17.06 4.39 -15.57
N ALA A 51 -18.27 4.56 -16.12
CA ALA A 51 -19.09 5.74 -15.86
C ALA A 51 -19.78 5.61 -14.50
N ASP A 52 -19.56 6.57 -13.62
CA ASP A 52 -20.22 6.63 -12.32
C ASP A 52 -21.72 6.85 -12.47
N ASN A 53 -22.52 5.99 -11.84
CA ASN A 53 -23.98 5.99 -11.97
C ASN A 53 -24.63 7.27 -11.41
N ASN A 54 -23.97 7.93 -10.43
CA ASN A 54 -24.52 9.11 -9.77
C ASN A 54 -24.21 10.40 -10.53
N THR A 55 -22.99 10.54 -11.04
CA THR A 55 -22.52 11.78 -11.69
C THR A 55 -22.52 11.70 -13.21
N GLY A 56 -22.57 10.49 -13.79
CA GLY A 56 -22.35 10.24 -15.21
C GLY A 56 -20.91 10.50 -15.68
N GLN A 57 -20.00 10.82 -14.75
CA GLN A 57 -18.60 11.10 -15.06
C GLN A 57 -17.79 9.82 -15.09
N TYR A 58 -16.71 9.82 -15.87
CA TYR A 58 -15.79 8.69 -15.86
C TYR A 58 -15.03 8.63 -14.53
N ARG A 59 -15.09 7.46 -13.90
CA ARG A 59 -14.50 7.13 -12.60
C ARG A 59 -13.53 5.95 -12.75
N ARG A 60 -12.35 6.10 -12.16
CA ARG A 60 -11.36 5.04 -11.98
C ARG A 60 -10.95 4.98 -10.53
N ASP A 61 -11.05 3.80 -9.93
CA ASP A 61 -10.61 3.54 -8.57
C ASP A 61 -9.52 2.49 -8.62
N ASN A 62 -8.37 2.81 -8.04
CA ASN A 62 -7.33 1.81 -7.85
C ASN A 62 -7.78 0.77 -6.81
N GLU A 63 -7.11 -0.38 -6.82
CA GLU A 63 -7.23 -1.35 -5.75
C GLU A 63 -6.74 -0.75 -4.41
N SER A 64 -7.37 -1.22 -3.33
CA SER A 64 -7.03 -0.81 -1.97
C SER A 64 -5.75 -1.50 -1.52
N GLU A 65 -4.80 -0.72 -1.01
CA GLU A 65 -3.52 -1.20 -0.51
C GLU A 65 -3.36 -0.83 0.97
N LEU A 66 -2.62 -1.66 1.70
CA LEU A 66 -2.31 -1.42 3.09
C LEU A 66 -1.31 -0.26 3.22
N LEU A 67 -1.71 0.81 3.89
CA LEU A 67 -0.86 1.99 4.09
C LEU A 67 -0.01 1.86 5.36
N PHE A 68 -0.65 1.48 6.46
CA PHE A 68 0.01 1.21 7.74
C PHE A 68 -0.86 0.32 8.64
N THR A 69 -0.23 -0.30 9.63
CA THR A 69 -0.92 -0.87 10.78
C THR A 69 -0.29 -0.34 12.07
N PHE A 70 -1.11 -0.20 13.10
CA PHE A 70 -0.72 0.38 14.37
C PHE A 70 -1.32 -0.42 15.53
N THR A 71 -0.49 -0.68 16.54
CA THR A 71 -0.87 -1.36 17.77
C THR A 71 -0.13 -0.72 18.93
N ASP A 72 -0.88 -0.22 19.93
CA ASP A 72 -0.29 0.26 21.18
C ASP A 72 0.36 -0.91 21.94
N GLU A 73 1.57 -0.69 22.46
CA GLU A 73 2.35 -1.69 23.19
C GLU A 73 1.58 -2.28 24.39
N ARG A 74 0.66 -1.51 24.99
CA ARG A 74 -0.20 -1.95 26.10
C ARG A 74 -1.26 -2.96 25.67
N LEU A 75 -1.69 -2.91 24.41
CA LEU A 75 -2.70 -3.80 23.86
C LEU A 75 -2.09 -5.06 23.24
N ARG A 76 -0.81 -5.01 22.86
CA ARG A 76 -0.08 -6.13 22.25
C ARG A 76 -0.17 -7.47 23.02
N PRO A 77 -0.17 -7.52 24.37
CA PRO A 77 -0.36 -8.78 25.09
C PRO A 77 -1.77 -9.39 24.95
N TYR A 78 -2.76 -8.57 24.59
CA TYR A 78 -4.17 -8.97 24.42
C TYR A 78 -4.53 -9.20 22.94
N LEU A 79 -3.70 -8.69 22.04
CA LEU A 79 -3.81 -8.77 20.59
C LEU A 79 -2.80 -9.81 20.13
N GLU A 80 -3.19 -11.08 20.08
CA GLU A 80 -2.31 -12.22 19.79
C GLU A 80 -1.35 -11.96 18.61
N ASP A 81 -1.81 -12.21 17.38
CA ASP A 81 -1.07 -11.95 16.13
C ASP A 81 -1.79 -10.92 15.25
N GLN A 82 -2.77 -10.19 15.81
CA GLN A 82 -3.58 -9.21 15.10
C GLN A 82 -3.16 -7.79 15.41
N GLU A 83 -3.23 -6.92 14.40
CA GLU A 83 -2.98 -5.49 14.58
C GLU A 83 -4.24 -4.79 15.08
N TYR A 84 -4.11 -3.87 16.04
CA TYR A 84 -5.25 -3.16 16.62
C TYR A 84 -5.98 -2.30 15.58
N LEU A 85 -5.21 -1.57 14.78
CA LEU A 85 -5.66 -0.67 13.73
C LEU A 85 -4.92 -1.02 12.43
N ALA A 86 -5.67 -1.32 11.39
CA ALA A 86 -5.17 -1.37 10.02
C ALA A 86 -5.77 -0.23 9.21
N CYS A 87 -4.93 0.47 8.44
CA CYS A 87 -5.40 1.48 7.50
C CYS A 87 -5.07 1.06 6.08
N ASP A 88 -6.11 0.78 5.33
CA ASP A 88 -6.03 0.61 3.88
C ASP A 88 -6.36 1.94 3.20
N GLY A 89 -5.80 2.16 2.02
CA GLY A 89 -6.10 3.33 1.23
C GLY A 89 -6.12 3.03 -0.26
N TYR A 90 -6.80 3.90 -1.00
CA TYR A 90 -6.71 3.92 -2.46
C TYR A 90 -6.94 5.33 -2.98
N LEU A 91 -6.43 5.59 -4.18
CA LEU A 91 -6.74 6.80 -4.93
C LEU A 91 -7.82 6.53 -5.97
N SER A 92 -8.69 7.52 -6.15
CA SER A 92 -9.72 7.52 -7.19
C SER A 92 -9.66 8.78 -8.03
N SER A 93 -10.05 8.65 -9.29
CA SER A 93 -10.18 9.73 -10.26
C SER A 93 -11.62 9.82 -10.73
N ILE A 94 -12.32 10.89 -10.40
CA ILE A 94 -13.69 11.17 -10.87
C ILE A 94 -13.70 12.51 -11.59
N GLY A 95 -14.04 12.52 -12.87
CA GLY A 95 -14.15 13.77 -13.65
C GLY A 95 -12.87 14.62 -13.70
N GLY A 96 -11.70 14.00 -13.56
CA GLY A 96 -10.41 14.70 -13.53
C GLY A 96 -10.06 15.36 -12.18
N TYR A 97 -10.84 15.10 -11.14
CA TYR A 97 -10.47 15.33 -9.74
C TYR A 97 -9.84 14.07 -9.16
N ARG A 98 -9.08 14.22 -8.07
CA ARG A 98 -8.44 13.12 -7.35
C ARG A 98 -8.94 13.08 -5.92
N PHE A 99 -9.15 11.88 -5.41
CA PHE A 99 -9.58 11.66 -4.05
C PHE A 99 -8.73 10.55 -3.42
N LEU A 100 -8.31 10.76 -2.19
CA LEU A 100 -7.76 9.73 -1.32
C LEU A 100 -8.87 9.19 -0.44
N THR A 101 -9.13 7.90 -0.53
CA THR A 101 -9.99 7.21 0.42
C THR A 101 -9.12 6.43 1.41
N LEU A 102 -9.32 6.67 2.70
CA LEU A 102 -8.69 5.91 3.78
C LEU A 102 -9.74 5.12 4.54
N LYS A 103 -9.46 3.84 4.77
CA LYS A 103 -10.28 2.90 5.50
C LYS A 103 -9.53 2.44 6.76
N PHE A 104 -9.93 2.96 7.90
CA PHE A 104 -9.41 2.57 9.20
C PHE A 104 -10.26 1.42 9.76
N THR A 105 -9.66 0.25 9.90
CA THR A 105 -10.30 -0.96 10.44
C THR A 105 -9.71 -1.26 11.81
N PHE A 106 -10.55 -1.20 12.84
CA PHE A 106 -10.18 -1.56 14.21
C PHE A 106 -10.68 -2.96 14.53
N ALA A 107 -9.81 -3.77 15.12
CA ALA A 107 -10.14 -5.14 15.53
C ALA A 107 -11.14 -5.22 16.70
N TYR A 108 -11.40 -4.11 17.41
CA TYR A 108 -12.31 -4.09 18.56
C TYR A 108 -13.30 -2.93 18.52
N PRO A 109 -14.57 -3.16 18.95
CA PRO A 109 -15.63 -2.15 18.95
C PRO A 109 -15.37 -0.97 19.89
N ASN A 110 -14.57 -1.17 20.94
CA ASN A 110 -14.28 -0.14 21.95
C ASN A 110 -13.56 1.08 21.37
N ALA A 111 -12.95 0.96 20.19
CA ALA A 111 -12.32 2.06 19.47
C ALA A 111 -13.30 3.23 19.25
N ARG A 112 -14.61 2.99 19.13
CA ARG A 112 -15.58 4.06 18.96
C ARG A 112 -15.63 5.03 20.14
N GLU A 113 -15.50 4.52 21.36
CA GLU A 113 -15.55 5.34 22.57
C GLU A 113 -14.24 6.12 22.77
N ALA A 114 -13.11 5.54 22.34
CA ALA A 114 -11.79 6.16 22.47
C ALA A 114 -11.53 7.23 21.41
N TYR A 115 -11.86 6.97 20.14
CA TYR A 115 -11.56 7.85 19.00
C TYR A 115 -12.76 8.72 18.58
N GLY A 116 -13.98 8.26 18.84
CA GLY A 116 -15.21 8.95 18.44
C GLY A 116 -15.45 8.89 16.93
N PHE A 117 -15.42 10.03 16.25
CA PHE A 117 -15.69 10.18 14.81
C PHE A 117 -14.67 11.10 14.13
N ILE A 118 -14.62 11.07 12.80
CA ILE A 118 -13.87 12.06 12.01
C ILE A 118 -14.89 13.03 11.44
N ASP A 119 -14.80 14.30 11.84
CA ASP A 119 -15.76 15.32 11.43
C ASP A 119 -15.57 15.72 9.96
N GLN A 120 -16.62 16.28 9.36
CA GLN A 120 -16.50 16.94 8.07
C GLN A 120 -15.48 18.08 8.19
N ASN A 121 -14.65 18.24 7.15
CA ASN A 121 -13.59 19.25 7.11
C ASN A 121 -12.45 19.04 8.12
N SER A 122 -12.45 17.89 8.85
CA SER A 122 -11.31 17.46 9.66
C SER A 122 -10.07 17.34 8.79
N VAL A 123 -8.92 17.70 9.36
CA VAL A 123 -7.65 17.76 8.64
C VAL A 123 -6.97 16.40 8.69
N LEU A 124 -6.41 15.97 7.56
CA LEU A 124 -5.40 14.92 7.48
C LEU A 124 -4.08 15.59 7.11
N THR A 125 -3.07 15.48 7.96
CA THR A 125 -1.72 15.97 7.64
C THR A 125 -0.85 14.81 7.19
N ILE A 126 -0.29 14.90 5.99
CA ILE A 126 0.66 13.91 5.47
C ILE A 126 2.04 14.56 5.52
N LYS A 127 2.95 13.98 6.31
CA LYS A 127 4.34 14.43 6.43
C LYS A 127 5.23 13.59 5.50
N MET A 128 6.03 14.26 4.70
CA MET A 128 6.96 13.66 3.77
C MET A 128 8.33 13.49 4.42
N LEU A 129 9.13 12.54 3.93
CA LEU A 129 10.49 12.28 4.45
C LEU A 129 11.42 13.49 4.36
N ASN A 130 11.17 14.41 3.42
CA ASN A 130 11.94 15.65 3.26
C ASN A 130 11.58 16.73 4.31
N GLY A 131 10.61 16.46 5.20
CA GLY A 131 10.12 17.40 6.22
C GLY A 131 8.99 18.31 5.78
N ASP A 132 8.61 18.29 4.50
CA ASP A 132 7.41 18.99 4.02
C ASP A 132 6.15 18.30 4.54
N PHE A 133 5.03 19.02 4.50
CA PHE A 133 3.73 18.43 4.81
C PHE A 133 2.62 18.99 3.91
N ILE A 134 1.61 18.17 3.66
CA ILE A 134 0.37 18.60 3.01
C ILE A 134 -0.81 18.36 3.96
N ASN A 135 -1.84 19.20 3.81
CA ASN A 135 -3.07 19.08 4.58
C ASN A 135 -4.24 18.82 3.62
N LEU A 136 -4.93 17.72 3.83
CA LEU A 136 -6.19 17.40 3.15
C LEU A 136 -7.35 17.58 4.12
N ARG A 137 -8.56 17.77 3.60
CA ARG A 137 -9.77 17.98 4.42
C ARG A 137 -10.81 16.94 4.09
N ALA A 138 -11.39 16.32 5.12
CA ALA A 138 -12.41 15.30 4.94
C ALA A 138 -13.64 15.89 4.24
N GLY A 139 -14.08 15.26 3.14
CA GLY A 139 -15.25 15.73 2.38
C GLY A 139 -16.56 15.53 3.14
N VAL A 140 -16.63 14.45 3.92
CA VAL A 140 -17.81 14.03 4.69
C VAL A 140 -17.39 13.56 6.08
N MET A 141 -18.31 13.63 7.03
CA MET A 141 -18.11 13.07 8.37
C MET A 141 -18.17 11.54 8.35
N ALA A 142 -17.22 10.88 9.01
CA ALA A 142 -17.18 9.44 9.20
C ALA A 142 -17.43 9.06 10.67
N ARG A 143 -18.60 8.46 10.93
CA ARG A 143 -19.01 8.03 12.29
C ARG A 143 -18.56 6.62 12.67
N GLY A 144 -17.98 5.89 11.73
CA GLY A 144 -17.65 4.47 11.88
C GLY A 144 -18.87 3.56 11.70
N SER A 145 -18.66 2.43 11.06
CA SER A 145 -19.63 1.34 10.89
C SER A 145 -19.10 0.10 11.60
N TYR A 146 -19.92 -0.52 12.43
CA TYR A 146 -19.56 -1.74 13.14
C TYR A 146 -20.13 -2.96 12.40
N ASP A 147 -19.26 -3.91 12.08
CA ASP A 147 -19.66 -5.20 11.53
C ASP A 147 -19.82 -6.21 12.68
N THR A 148 -21.05 -6.66 12.93
CA THR A 148 -21.35 -7.62 14.01
C THR A 148 -20.88 -9.04 13.71
N VAL A 149 -20.60 -9.37 12.45
CA VAL A 149 -20.13 -10.70 12.03
C VAL A 149 -18.62 -10.80 12.19
N ARG A 150 -17.90 -9.75 11.80
CA ARG A 150 -16.44 -9.67 11.89
C ARG A 150 -15.93 -9.08 13.20
N GLU A 151 -16.83 -8.47 13.98
CA GLU A 151 -16.53 -7.71 15.21
C GLU A 151 -15.55 -6.54 14.98
N GLU A 152 -15.51 -6.03 13.76
CA GLU A 152 -14.61 -4.95 13.33
C GLU A 152 -15.35 -3.61 13.28
N LEU A 153 -14.67 -2.53 13.70
CA LEU A 153 -15.14 -1.16 13.53
C LEU A 153 -14.39 -0.48 12.40
N THR A 154 -15.11 -0.05 11.36
CA THR A 154 -14.51 0.56 10.16
C THR A 154 -14.90 2.03 10.02
N TYR A 155 -13.92 2.91 9.82
CA TYR A 155 -14.12 4.29 9.39
C TYR A 155 -13.61 4.47 7.97
N GLU A 156 -14.49 4.89 7.06
CA GLU A 156 -14.11 5.24 5.69
C GLU A 156 -14.20 6.76 5.53
N VAL A 157 -13.09 7.38 5.11
CA VAL A 157 -13.00 8.83 4.93
C VAL A 157 -12.43 9.14 3.55
N GLN A 158 -13.10 10.03 2.84
CA GLN A 158 -12.65 10.54 1.56
C GLN A 158 -12.09 11.96 1.70
N TYR A 159 -10.90 12.15 1.16
CA TYR A 159 -10.16 13.41 1.14
C TYR A 159 -9.93 13.84 -0.32
N PRO A 160 -10.60 14.92 -0.79
CA PRO A 160 -10.29 15.51 -2.07
C PRO A 160 -8.84 16.02 -2.09
N ILE A 161 -8.14 15.80 -3.21
CA ILE A 161 -6.77 16.24 -3.40
C ILE A 161 -6.75 17.36 -4.44
N ASP A 162 -6.28 18.52 -4.03
CA ASP A 162 -6.08 19.66 -4.93
C ASP A 162 -4.96 19.36 -5.93
N ARG A 163 -5.15 19.78 -7.19
CA ARG A 163 -4.15 19.58 -8.26
C ARG A 163 -2.77 20.13 -7.91
N GLY A 164 -2.71 21.21 -7.14
CA GLY A 164 -1.45 21.80 -6.70
C GLY A 164 -0.63 20.91 -5.75
N LEU A 165 -1.28 19.97 -5.05
CA LEU A 165 -0.63 19.05 -4.10
C LEU A 165 -0.19 17.74 -4.74
N LEU A 166 -0.72 17.40 -5.93
CA LEU A 166 -0.40 16.15 -6.63
C LEU A 166 1.09 16.03 -6.96
N ALA A 167 1.75 17.13 -7.34
CA ALA A 167 3.17 17.12 -7.64
C ALA A 167 4.03 16.77 -6.41
N SER A 168 3.62 17.23 -5.21
CA SER A 168 4.32 16.88 -3.96
C SER A 168 4.15 15.40 -3.63
N LEU A 169 2.93 14.87 -3.74
CA LEU A 169 2.63 13.45 -3.49
C LEU A 169 3.30 12.50 -4.50
N LYS A 170 3.47 12.95 -5.74
CA LYS A 170 4.10 12.15 -6.80
C LYS A 170 5.61 12.03 -6.64
N ASN A 171 6.26 13.05 -6.11
CA ASN A 171 7.73 13.14 -6.08
C ASN A 171 8.34 12.90 -4.69
N SER A 172 7.50 12.73 -3.66
CA SER A 172 7.95 12.60 -2.29
C SER A 172 7.47 11.28 -1.70
N GLU A 173 8.33 10.69 -0.90
CA GLU A 173 7.99 9.53 -0.07
C GLU A 173 7.34 10.02 1.23
N VAL A 174 6.31 9.30 1.66
CA VAL A 174 5.55 9.65 2.86
C VAL A 174 6.14 8.92 4.06
N ASP A 175 6.38 9.67 5.12
CA ASP A 175 6.95 9.16 6.38
C ASP A 175 5.83 8.84 7.38
N MET A 176 4.88 9.76 7.53
CA MET A 176 3.93 9.73 8.62
C MET A 176 2.64 10.45 8.23
N ILE A 177 1.51 9.98 8.76
CA ILE A 177 0.25 10.71 8.67
C ILE A 177 -0.24 11.09 10.06
N ARG A 178 -0.89 12.25 10.17
CA ARG A 178 -1.59 12.69 11.37
C ARG A 178 -3.07 12.78 11.08
N VAL A 179 -3.86 12.04 11.83
CA VAL A 179 -5.32 11.98 11.70
C VAL A 179 -5.95 12.73 12.87
N PHE A 180 -6.89 13.63 12.57
CA PHE A 180 -7.66 14.36 13.57
C PHE A 180 -9.01 13.69 13.80
N TRP A 181 -9.11 13.05 14.96
CA TRP A 181 -10.32 12.43 15.50
C TRP A 181 -11.10 13.44 16.35
N SER A 182 -12.36 13.15 16.67
CA SER A 182 -13.16 14.01 17.56
C SER A 182 -12.60 14.08 18.99
N SER A 183 -11.86 13.05 19.43
CA SER A 183 -11.24 13.00 20.76
C SER A 183 -9.83 13.60 20.82
N GLY A 184 -9.20 13.89 19.67
CA GLY A 184 -7.82 14.36 19.62
C GLY A 184 -7.16 14.13 18.26
N PHE A 185 -5.84 14.00 18.25
CA PHE A 185 -5.12 13.63 17.04
C PHE A 185 -4.15 12.49 17.35
N GLU A 186 -3.89 11.68 16.33
CA GLU A 186 -2.90 10.60 16.39
C GLU A 186 -1.97 10.69 15.20
N GLU A 187 -0.75 10.22 15.40
CA GLU A 187 0.28 10.13 14.37
C GLU A 187 0.62 8.68 14.10
N TYR A 188 0.63 8.29 12.83
CA TYR A 188 0.89 6.93 12.39
C TYR A 188 2.05 6.93 11.40
N GLU A 189 3.05 6.11 11.67
CA GLU A 189 4.18 5.86 10.77
C GLU A 189 3.70 5.05 9.56
N ILE A 190 4.09 5.50 8.37
CA ILE A 190 3.74 4.83 7.12
C ILE A 190 4.75 3.74 6.81
N ARG A 191 4.24 2.53 6.56
CA ARG A 191 5.09 1.39 6.17
C ARG A 191 5.30 1.34 4.66
N GLN A 192 4.28 1.70 3.88
CA GLN A 192 4.37 1.76 2.42
C GLN A 192 4.61 3.19 1.93
N MET A 193 5.89 3.57 1.93
CA MET A 193 6.33 4.94 1.63
C MET A 193 6.06 5.39 0.19
N ASP A 194 5.96 4.43 -0.75
CA ASP A 194 5.73 4.65 -2.18
C ASP A 194 4.25 4.56 -2.60
N PHE A 195 3.34 4.30 -1.65
CA PHE A 195 1.90 4.16 -1.88
C PHE A 195 1.33 5.24 -2.81
N PHE A 196 1.57 6.52 -2.49
CA PHE A 196 1.03 7.63 -3.29
C PHE A 196 1.61 7.69 -4.70
N GLN A 197 2.90 7.37 -4.85
CA GLN A 197 3.58 7.40 -6.15
C GLN A 197 3.07 6.29 -7.06
N HIS A 198 2.89 5.08 -6.51
CA HIS A 198 2.34 3.95 -7.23
C HIS A 198 0.89 4.20 -7.63
N GLN A 199 0.05 4.60 -6.69
CA GLN A 199 -1.38 4.85 -6.92
C GLN A 199 -1.62 6.00 -7.93
N LEU A 200 -0.86 7.10 -7.84
CA LEU A 200 -0.96 8.21 -8.81
C LEU A 200 -0.49 7.80 -10.21
N ARG A 201 0.60 7.03 -10.30
CA ARG A 201 1.09 6.48 -11.57
C ARG A 201 0.01 5.65 -12.26
N CYS A 202 -0.75 4.86 -11.50
CA CYS A 202 -1.83 4.03 -12.05
C CYS A 202 -3.01 4.84 -12.59
N LEU A 203 -3.31 5.99 -11.98
CA LEU A 203 -4.33 6.91 -12.51
C LEU A 203 -3.84 7.71 -13.73
N GLY A 204 -2.56 7.61 -14.08
CA GLY A 204 -1.94 8.29 -15.22
C GLY A 204 -1.44 9.70 -14.90
N ASP A 205 -1.13 10.00 -13.63
CA ASP A 205 -0.61 11.30 -13.18
C ASP A 205 0.91 11.36 -13.07
#